data_AF-A0A524F8J8-F1
#
_entry.id   AF-A0A524F8J8-F1
#
_cell.length_a   1.000
_cell.length_b   1.000
_cell.length_c   1.000
_cell.angle_alpha   90.00
_cell.angle_beta   90.00
_cell.angle_gamma   90.00
#
_symmetry.space_group_name_H-M   'P 1'
#
loop_
_entity.id
_entity.type
_entity.pdbx_description
1 polymer ?
#
loop_
_entity_poly.entity_id
_entity_poly.type
_entity_poly.pdbx_seq_one_letter_code
_entity_poly.pdbx_strand_id
1 'polypeptide(L)'
;MSFTDDDFEMEFYSKILEVYQNKQLDKDSIEIWKNKSYIDLMQVLKRTKNKNLVKNAIILILSLFEDFPIDEYDTYGIHTKDLKNSEKKAYLSEMKMEFFNEIPN
;
A
#
# COMPACT_ATOMS: atom_id res chain seq x y z
N MET A 1 28.78 25.12 -1.82
CA MET A 1 27.45 25.08 -1.21
C MET A 1 27.30 23.70 -0.60
N SER A 2 27.27 23.57 0.73
CA SER A 2 27.17 22.24 1.36
C SER A 2 25.70 21.84 1.44
N PHE A 3 25.31 20.79 0.72
CA PHE A 3 24.02 20.14 0.90
C PHE A 3 23.97 19.55 2.31
N THR A 4 23.00 19.96 3.11
CA THR A 4 22.76 19.38 4.43
C THR A 4 21.88 18.14 4.29
N ASP A 5 21.89 17.26 5.30
CA ASP A 5 21.00 16.09 5.32
C ASP A 5 19.52 16.51 5.29
N ASP A 6 19.18 17.68 5.84
CA ASP A 6 17.83 18.25 5.83
C ASP A 6 17.36 18.64 4.43
N ASP A 7 18.28 19.17 3.58
CA ASP A 7 17.95 19.52 2.19
C ASP A 7 17.60 18.27 1.38
N PHE A 8 18.31 17.16 1.62
CA PHE A 8 18.05 15.88 0.96
C PHE A 8 16.72 15.27 1.41
N GLU A 9 16.40 15.32 2.70
CA GLU A 9 15.13 14.83 3.24
C GLU A 9 13.94 15.57 2.63
N MET A 10 14.03 16.89 2.57
CA MET A 10 12.98 17.74 2.00
C MET A 10 12.79 17.49 0.50
N GLU A 11 13.88 17.31 -0.25
CA GLU A 11 13.80 16.96 -1.68
C GLU A 11 13.11 15.61 -1.89
N PHE A 12 13.42 14.61 -1.05
CA PHE A 12 12.81 13.29 -1.15
C PHE A 12 11.31 13.35 -0.87
N TYR A 13 10.89 14.05 0.19
CA TYR A 13 9.47 14.21 0.52
C TYR A 13 8.72 14.99 -0.55
N SER A 14 9.36 16.01 -1.14
CA SER A 14 8.77 16.77 -2.25
C SER A 14 8.49 15.87 -3.45
N LYS A 15 9.41 14.98 -3.82
CA LYS A 15 9.20 14.00 -4.90
C LYS A 15 8.03 13.05 -4.63
N ILE A 16 7.87 12.59 -3.37
CA ILE A 16 6.73 11.74 -2.99
C ILE A 16 5.41 12.48 -3.24
N LEU A 17 5.34 13.75 -2.81
CA LEU A 17 4.14 14.58 -2.96
C LEU A 17 3.84 14.91 -4.42
N GLU A 18 4.86 15.22 -5.22
CA GLU A 18 4.72 15.47 -6.66
C GLU A 18 4.10 14.27 -7.39
N VAL A 19 4.59 13.06 -7.08
CA VAL A 19 4.05 11.83 -7.67
C VAL A 19 2.62 11.59 -7.22
N TYR A 20 2.32 11.79 -5.93
CA TYR A 20 0.97 11.61 -5.40
C TYR A 20 -0.04 12.59 -6.03
N GLN A 21 0.36 13.84 -6.23
CA GLN A 21 -0.48 14.86 -6.84
C GLN A 21 -0.64 14.69 -8.36
N ASN A 22 0.20 13.86 -8.99
CA ASN A 22 0.14 13.62 -10.42
C ASN A 22 -1.01 12.68 -10.79
N LYS A 23 -2.17 13.27 -11.08
CA LYS A 23 -3.41 12.58 -11.49
C LYS A 23 -3.33 11.84 -12.83
N GLN A 24 -2.22 11.94 -13.56
CA GLN A 24 -2.05 11.28 -14.85
C GLN A 24 -1.37 9.91 -14.76
N LEU A 25 -0.82 9.54 -13.60
CA LEU A 25 -0.20 8.23 -13.41
C LEU A 25 -1.27 7.15 -13.21
N ASP A 26 -1.14 6.06 -13.96
CA ASP A 26 -1.96 4.87 -13.76
C ASP A 26 -1.46 4.04 -12.55
N LYS A 27 -2.28 3.08 -12.11
CA LYS A 27 -2.00 2.25 -10.94
C LYS A 27 -0.69 1.46 -11.07
N ASP A 28 -0.39 0.91 -12.24
CA ASP A 28 0.81 0.10 -12.45
C ASP A 28 2.07 0.98 -12.40
N SER A 29 1.99 2.18 -12.99
CA SER A 29 3.05 3.18 -12.90
C SER A 29 3.33 3.62 -11.46
N ILE A 30 2.27 3.82 -10.65
CA ILE A 30 2.39 4.14 -9.23
C ILE A 30 3.07 2.98 -8.49
N GLU A 31 2.68 1.73 -8.75
CA GLU A 31 3.30 0.58 -8.08
C GLU A 31 4.78 0.38 -8.42
N ILE A 32 5.12 0.54 -9.70
CA ILE A 32 6.52 0.51 -10.14
C ILE A 32 7.31 1.59 -9.42
N TRP A 33 6.74 2.79 -9.25
CA TRP A 33 7.40 3.89 -8.56
C TRP A 33 7.57 3.62 -7.06
N LYS A 34 6.55 3.07 -6.37
CA LYS A 34 6.66 2.70 -4.94
C LYS A 34 7.78 1.70 -4.71
N ASN A 35 7.81 0.64 -5.53
CA ASN A 35 8.84 -0.39 -5.45
C ASN A 35 10.25 0.16 -5.67
N LYS A 36 10.44 1.04 -6.67
CA LYS A 36 11.72 1.73 -6.89
C LYS A 36 12.11 2.61 -5.70
N SER A 37 11.15 3.36 -5.17
CA SER A 37 11.37 4.24 -4.02
C SER A 37 11.80 3.47 -2.78
N TYR A 38 11.21 2.30 -2.52
CA TYR A 38 11.64 1.43 -1.40
C TYR A 38 13.07 0.91 -1.58
N ILE A 39 13.46 0.54 -2.81
CA ILE A 39 14.84 0.12 -3.10
C ILE A 39 15.81 1.28 -2.84
N ASP A 40 15.48 2.49 -3.31
CA ASP A 40 16.32 3.68 -3.11
C ASP A 40 16.45 4.02 -1.62
N LEU A 41 15.35 3.94 -0.86
CA LEU A 41 15.35 4.15 0.58
C LEU A 41 16.22 3.13 1.33
N MET A 42 16.25 1.86 0.90
CA MET A 42 17.17 0.86 1.44
C MET A 42 18.64 1.24 1.18
N GLN A 43 18.95 1.77 0.00
CA GLN A 43 20.30 2.24 -0.31
C GLN A 43 20.68 3.46 0.54
N VAL A 44 19.76 4.41 0.70
CA VAL A 44 19.92 5.57 1.60
C VAL A 44 20.18 5.11 3.03
N LEU A 45 19.40 4.15 3.54
CA LEU A 45 19.61 3.58 4.86
C LEU A 45 21.00 2.96 5.01
N LYS A 46 21.44 2.21 4.00
CA LYS A 46 22.75 1.55 4.01
C LYS A 46 23.89 2.57 4.08
N ARG A 47 23.79 3.66 3.31
CA ARG A 47 24.80 4.72 3.16
C ARG A 47 24.85 5.69 4.34
N THR A 48 23.70 6.21 4.75
CA THR A 48 23.58 7.32 5.72
C THR A 48 23.33 6.84 7.14
N LYS A 49 22.82 5.62 7.31
CA LYS A 49 22.28 5.10 8.58
C LYS A 49 21.14 5.94 9.18
N ASN A 50 20.59 6.90 8.41
CA ASN A 50 19.48 7.74 8.85
C ASN A 50 18.17 6.93 8.81
N LYS A 51 17.88 6.25 9.91
CA LYS A 51 16.66 5.44 10.07
C LYS A 51 15.40 6.30 10.09
N ASN A 52 15.47 7.52 10.60
CA ASN A 52 14.31 8.38 10.77
C ASN A 52 13.78 8.83 9.42
N LEU A 53 14.67 9.34 8.55
CA LEU A 53 14.34 9.72 7.19
C LEU A 53 13.64 8.58 6.43
N VAL A 54 14.24 7.38 6.48
CA VAL A 54 13.74 6.21 5.76
C VAL A 54 12.40 5.74 6.32
N LYS A 55 12.25 5.69 7.64
CA LYS A 55 10.99 5.33 8.29
C LYS A 55 9.88 6.31 7.93
N ASN A 56 10.15 7.60 8.04
CA ASN A 56 9.18 8.66 7.77
C ASN A 56 8.78 8.68 6.28
N ALA A 57 9.73 8.46 5.37
CA ALA A 57 9.46 8.32 3.94
C ALA A 57 8.51 7.14 3.64
N ILE A 58 8.76 5.98 4.24
CA ILE A 58 7.90 4.79 4.08
C ILE A 58 6.50 5.07 4.62
N ILE A 59 6.40 5.66 5.82
CA ILE A 59 5.10 6.03 6.41
C ILE A 59 4.34 6.98 5.47
N LEU A 60 5.02 7.97 4.89
CA LEU A 60 4.40 8.92 3.98
C LEU A 60 3.89 8.24 2.69
N ILE A 61 4.70 7.36 2.08
CA ILE A 61 4.28 6.62 0.88
C ILE A 61 3.05 5.76 1.21
N LEU A 62 3.07 5.01 2.31
CA LEU A 62 1.94 4.17 2.71
C LEU A 62 0.69 5.01 2.95
N SER A 63 0.82 6.12 3.69
CA SER A 63 -0.33 6.98 4.05
C SER A 63 -0.99 7.65 2.85
N LEU A 64 -0.23 7.92 1.79
CA LEU A 64 -0.74 8.60 0.60
C LEU A 64 -1.29 7.63 -0.44
N PHE A 65 -0.64 6.48 -0.63
CA PHE A 65 -0.93 5.60 -1.76
C PHE A 65 -1.66 4.32 -1.38
N GLU A 66 -1.70 3.96 -0.10
CA GLU A 66 -2.47 2.81 0.39
C GLU A 66 -3.76 3.32 1.03
N ASP A 67 -4.79 3.54 0.22
CA ASP A 67 -6.15 3.41 0.72
C ASP A 67 -6.40 1.91 0.81
N PHE A 68 -6.09 1.29 1.95
CA PHE A 68 -6.58 -0.06 2.23
C PHE A 68 -8.04 0.08 2.67
N PRO A 69 -9.05 -0.15 1.80
CA PRO A 69 -10.35 -0.50 2.34
C PRO A 69 -10.14 -1.76 3.17
N ILE A 70 -10.67 -1.78 4.39
CA ILE A 70 -10.57 -2.92 5.33
C ILE A 70 -10.92 -4.24 4.62
N ASP A 71 -11.84 -4.19 3.64
CA ASP A 71 -12.24 -5.31 2.80
C ASP A 71 -11.12 -5.92 1.94
N GLU A 72 -10.14 -5.16 1.42
CA GLU A 72 -9.09 -5.71 0.54
C GLU A 72 -8.02 -6.50 1.31
N TYR A 73 -7.79 -6.15 2.58
CA TYR A 73 -6.88 -6.90 3.45
C TYR A 73 -7.50 -8.23 3.88
N ASP A 74 -8.81 -8.24 4.19
CA ASP A 74 -9.53 -9.45 4.59
C ASP A 74 -9.83 -10.40 3.41
N THR A 75 -9.98 -9.87 2.20
CA THR A 75 -10.34 -10.69 1.01
C THR A 75 -9.16 -11.13 0.15
N TYR A 76 -7.90 -10.86 0.54
CA TYR A 76 -6.70 -11.20 -0.23
C TYR A 76 -6.80 -10.84 -1.73
N GLY A 77 -7.48 -9.73 -2.07
CA GLY A 77 -7.59 -9.25 -3.44
C GLY A 77 -8.61 -9.98 -4.33
N ILE A 78 -9.52 -10.79 -3.79
CA ILE A 78 -10.65 -11.30 -4.58
C ILE A 78 -11.76 -10.25 -4.62
N HIS A 79 -11.79 -9.46 -5.68
CA HIS A 79 -12.91 -8.56 -5.96
C HIS A 79 -14.20 -9.38 -6.16
N THR A 80 -15.11 -9.33 -5.19
CA THR A 80 -16.37 -10.08 -5.24
C THR A 80 -17.21 -9.81 -6.49
N LYS A 81 -17.04 -8.65 -7.15
CA LYS A 81 -17.65 -8.33 -8.45
C LYS A 81 -17.25 -9.29 -9.58
N ASP A 82 -16.05 -9.86 -9.53
CA ASP A 82 -15.48 -10.70 -10.59
C ASP A 82 -15.78 -12.19 -10.39
N LEU A 83 -16.35 -12.56 -9.22
CA LEU A 83 -16.85 -13.91 -8.96
C LEU A 83 -18.08 -14.20 -9.82
N LYS A 84 -18.08 -15.37 -10.45
CA LYS A 84 -19.26 -15.91 -11.13
C LYS A 84 -20.38 -16.12 -10.11
N ASN A 85 -21.63 -15.98 -10.55
CA ASN A 85 -22.79 -16.17 -9.67
C ASN A 85 -22.81 -17.56 -9.00
N SER A 86 -22.20 -18.58 -9.61
CA SER A 86 -22.03 -19.90 -9.00
C SER A 86 -21.07 -19.89 -7.81
N GLU A 87 -19.96 -19.16 -7.91
CA GLU A 87 -18.93 -19.05 -6.87
C GLU A 87 -19.47 -18.24 -5.69
N LYS A 88 -20.17 -17.12 -5.97
CA LYS A 88 -20.87 -16.35 -4.93
C LYS A 88 -21.85 -17.19 -4.12
N LYS A 89 -22.61 -18.06 -4.79
CA LYS A 89 -23.55 -18.97 -4.12
C LYS A 89 -22.84 -20.03 -3.28
N ALA A 90 -21.70 -20.53 -3.73
CA ALA A 90 -20.89 -21.49 -2.98
C ALA A 90 -20.35 -20.85 -1.68
N TYR A 91 -19.70 -19.68 -1.79
CA TYR A 91 -19.21 -18.95 -0.62
C TYR A 91 -20.32 -18.57 0.35
N LEU A 92 -21.47 -18.12 -0.15
CA LEU A 92 -22.62 -17.78 0.71
C LEU A 92 -23.19 -19.03 1.41
N SER A 93 -23.09 -20.20 0.79
CA SER A 93 -23.49 -21.47 1.40
C SER A 93 -22.50 -21.93 2.47
N GLU A 94 -21.20 -21.77 2.23
CA GLU A 94 -20.15 -22.07 3.20
C GLU A 94 -20.25 -21.15 4.41
N MET A 95 -20.38 -19.84 4.20
CA MET A 95 -20.60 -18.88 5.30
C MET A 95 -21.85 -19.22 6.10
N LYS A 96 -22.99 -19.53 5.45
CA LYS A 96 -24.20 -19.94 6.17
C LYS A 96 -23.96 -21.21 6.99
N MET A 97 -23.23 -22.17 6.45
CA MET A 97 -22.93 -23.40 7.16
C MET A 97 -22.03 -23.16 8.38
N GLU A 98 -21.05 -22.26 8.28
CA GLU A 98 -20.18 -21.89 9.40
C GLU A 98 -20.94 -21.12 10.48
N PHE A 99 -21.76 -20.13 10.12
CA PHE A 99 -22.45 -19.27 11.08
C PHE A 99 -23.76 -19.86 11.65
N PHE A 100 -24.45 -20.75 10.93
CA PHE A 100 -25.68 -21.39 11.45
C PHE A 100 -25.42 -22.69 12.23
N ASN A 101 -24.24 -23.31 12.12
CA ASN A 101 -23.87 -24.47 12.94
C ASN A 101 -23.37 -24.08 14.35
N GLU A 102 -23.21 -22.78 14.64
CA GLU A 102 -22.81 -22.27 15.96
C GLU A 102 -23.99 -21.80 16.84
N ILE A 103 -25.25 -22.03 16.47
CA ILE A 103 -26.39 -21.82 17.38
C ILE A 103 -26.86 -23.20 17.88
N PRO A 104 -26.48 -23.63 19.10
CA PRO A 104 -27.18 -24.72 19.76
C PRO A 104 -28.61 -24.26 20.05
N ASN A 105 -29.59 -25.14 19.82
CA ASN A 105 -30.96 -24.98 20.32
C ASN A 105 -30.98 -24.66 21.82
#